data_AF-A0A931K0A8-F1
#
_entry.id   AF-A0A931K0A8-F1
#
_cell.length_a   1.000
_cell.length_b   1.000
_cell.length_c   1.000
_cell.angle_alpha   90.00
_cell.angle_beta   90.00
_cell.angle_gamma   90.00
#
_symmetry.space_group_name_H-M   'P 1'
#
loop_
_entity.id
_entity.type
_entity.pdbx_description
1 polymer ?
#
loop_
_entity_poly.entity_id
_entity_poly.type
_entity_poly.pdbx_seq_one_letter_code
_entity_poly.pdbx_strand_id
1 'polypeptide(L)' 'MDTNQLLERVLQENVLAPLLIFSGIIITVVVRSVAGVLKTNAKERTRREIAAFISEGSMTPEQGERLLRSGNDKGGCC' A
#
# COMPACT_ATOMS: atom_id res chain seq x y z
N MET A 1 5.66 -7.23 -38.91
CA MET A 1 6.70 -6.70 -38.01
C MET A 1 6.99 -7.78 -37.00
N ASP A 2 8.04 -8.54 -37.23
CA ASP A 2 8.37 -9.74 -36.47
C ASP A 2 8.86 -9.38 -35.07
N THR A 3 8.26 -10.02 -34.05
CA THR A 3 8.62 -9.89 -32.63
C THR A 3 10.12 -10.14 -32.38
N ASN A 4 10.75 -10.96 -33.21
CA ASN A 4 12.18 -11.25 -33.14
C ASN A 4 13.07 -10.01 -33.44
N GLN A 5 12.64 -9.10 -34.33
CA GLN A 5 13.39 -7.86 -34.58
C GLN A 5 13.23 -6.83 -33.47
N LEU A 6 12.12 -6.87 -32.72
CA LEU A 6 11.91 -6.04 -31.53
C LEU A 6 12.78 -6.52 -30.37
N LEU A 7 12.92 -7.84 -30.21
CA LEU A 7 13.76 -8.44 -29.16
C LEU A 7 15.24 -8.06 -29.31
N GLU A 8 15.76 -8.12 -30.54
CA GLU A 8 17.14 -7.73 -30.89
C GLU A 8 17.43 -6.24 -30.59
N ARG A 9 16.45 -5.33 -30.84
CA ARG A 9 16.60 -3.90 -30.50
C ARG A 9 16.58 -3.62 -29.00
N VAL A 10 15.86 -4.42 -28.22
CA VAL A 10 15.79 -4.29 -26.76
C VAL A 10 17.05 -4.84 -26.08
N LEU A 11 17.74 -5.80 -26.71
CA LEU A 11 18.95 -6.43 -26.20
C LEU A 11 20.24 -5.60 -26.38
N GLN A 12 20.18 -4.44 -27.05
CA GLN A 12 21.31 -3.50 -27.03
C GLN A 12 21.60 -3.08 -25.58
N GLU A 13 22.82 -3.32 -25.10
CA GLU A 13 23.25 -3.10 -23.70
C GLU A 13 22.97 -1.67 -23.16
N ASN A 14 22.80 -0.69 -24.06
CA ASN A 14 22.47 0.70 -23.70
C ASN A 14 21.00 0.93 -23.33
N VAL A 15 20.07 0.06 -23.76
CA VAL A 15 18.62 0.25 -23.57
C VAL A 15 18.10 -0.63 -22.42
N LEU A 16 18.70 -1.80 -22.20
CA LEU A 16 18.27 -2.74 -21.17
C LEU A 16 18.44 -2.20 -19.74
N ALA A 17 19.59 -1.59 -19.44
CA ALA A 17 19.88 -1.04 -18.12
C ALA A 17 18.93 0.09 -17.68
N PRO A 18 18.68 1.16 -18.47
CA PRO A 18 17.73 2.21 -18.08
C PRO A 18 16.29 1.70 -18.01
N LEU A 19 15.91 0.73 -18.85
CA LEU A 19 14.56 0.15 -18.84
C LEU A 19 14.28 -0.63 -17.56
N LEU A 20 15.23 -1.42 -17.07
CA LEU A 20 15.09 -2.13 -15.80
C LEU A 20 14.97 -1.19 -14.61
N ILE A 21 15.81 -0.15 -14.55
CA ILE A 21 15.76 0.85 -13.47
C ILE A 21 14.41 1.57 -13.47
N PHE A 22 13.94 2.01 -14.65
CA PHE A 22 12.68 2.72 -14.79
C PHE A 22 11.48 1.85 -14.40
N SER A 23 11.48 0.58 -14.84
CA SER A 23 10.43 -0.38 -14.45
C SER A 23 10.42 -0.64 -12.94
N GLY A 24 11.59 -0.76 -12.30
CA GLY A 24 11.71 -0.96 -10.86
C GLY A 24 11.19 0.23 -10.05
N ILE A 25 11.47 1.46 -10.49
CA ILE A 25 10.96 2.67 -9.85
C ILE A 25 9.43 2.72 -9.94
N ILE A 26 8.87 2.48 -11.13
CA ILE A 26 7.42 2.49 -11.33
C ILE A 26 6.74 1.47 -10.41
N ILE A 27 7.24 0.24 -10.39
CA ILE A 27 6.68 -0.83 -9.55
C ILE A 27 6.70 -0.41 -8.07
N THR A 28 7.81 0.16 -7.61
CA THR A 28 7.95 0.60 -6.22
C THR A 28 6.96 1.70 -5.84
N VAL A 29 6.77 2.68 -6.74
CA VAL A 29 5.80 3.77 -6.54
C VAL A 29 4.38 3.25 -6.51
N VAL A 30 4.02 2.35 -7.42
CA VAL A 30 2.68 1.74 -7.48
C VAL A 30 2.39 0.96 -6.21
N VAL A 31 3.33 0.10 -5.78
CA VAL A 31 3.17 -0.69 -4.55
C VAL A 31 2.99 0.22 -3.33
N ARG A 32 3.79 1.28 -3.20
CA ARG A 32 3.64 2.25 -2.10
C ARG A 32 2.30 2.98 -2.13
N SER A 33 1.85 3.38 -3.31
CA SER A 33 0.56 4.06 -3.47
C SER A 33 -0.61 3.18 -3.05
N VAL A 34 -0.65 1.95 -3.56
CA VAL A 34 -1.69 0.96 -3.21
C VAL A 34 -1.65 0.64 -1.72
N ALA A 35 -0.47 0.41 -1.15
CA ALA A 35 -0.31 0.16 0.29
C ALA A 35 -0.83 1.33 1.14
N GLY A 36 -0.62 2.57 0.69
CA GLY A 36 -1.15 3.77 1.32
C GLY A 36 -2.68 3.78 1.36
N VAL A 37 -3.31 3.51 0.21
CA VAL A 37 -4.78 3.48 0.08
C VAL A 37 -5.40 2.35 0.91
N LEU A 38 -4.78 1.16 0.92
CA LEU A 38 -5.25 0.05 1.74
C LEU A 38 -5.15 0.38 3.24
N LYS A 39 -4.08 1.04 3.68
CA LYS A 39 -3.89 1.45 5.08
C LYS A 39 -4.94 2.46 5.53
N THR A 40 -5.30 3.44 4.68
CA THR A 40 -6.34 4.42 5.02
C THR A 40 -7.72 3.75 5.08
N ASN A 41 -8.04 2.90 4.10
CA ASN A 41 -9.30 2.15 4.09
C ASN A 41 -9.46 1.25 5.32
N ALA A 42 -8.41 0.52 5.70
CA ALA A 42 -8.43 -0.34 6.87
C ALA A 42 -8.70 0.47 8.15
N LYS A 43 -8.02 1.61 8.33
CA LYS A 43 -8.25 2.49 9.49
C LYS A 43 -9.68 3.03 9.55
N GLU A 44 -10.25 3.41 8.41
CA GLU A 44 -11.63 3.89 8.36
C GLU A 44 -12.64 2.79 8.68
N ARG A 45 -12.44 1.57 8.16
CA ARG A 45 -13.29 0.42 8.48
C ARG A 45 -13.25 0.09 9.97
N THR A 46 -12.06 -0.01 10.55
CA THR A 46 -11.91 -0.27 12.00
C THR A 46 -12.57 0.82 12.85
N ARG A 47 -12.51 2.10 12.44
CA ARG A 47 -13.23 3.18 13.14
C ARG A 47 -14.75 3.00 13.10
N ARG A 48 -15.30 2.59 11.95
CA ARG A 48 -16.75 2.34 11.79
C ARG A 48 -17.20 1.12 12.59
N GLU A 49 -16.40 0.06 12.59
CA GLU A 49 -16.67 -1.16 13.38
C GLU A 49 -16.64 -0.87 14.88
N ILE A 50 -15.65 -0.13 15.38
CA ILE A 50 -15.61 0.28 16.80
C ILE A 50 -16.86 1.07 17.18
N ALA A 51 -17.32 2.00 16.33
CA ALA A 51 -18.55 2.75 16.59
C ALA A 51 -19.79 1.82 16.64
N ALA A 52 -19.87 0.83 15.75
CA ALA A 52 -20.94 -0.17 15.77
C ALA A 52 -20.91 -0.99 17.08
N PHE A 53 -19.75 -1.49 17.50
CA PHE A 53 -19.62 -2.28 18.73
C PHE A 53 -19.98 -1.48 19.99
N ILE A 54 -19.66 -0.19 20.02
CA ILE A 54 -20.10 0.69 21.12
C ILE A 54 -21.62 0.86 21.09
N SER A 55 -22.22 1.04 19.91
CA SER A 55 -23.69 1.18 19.76
C SER A 55 -24.44 -0.10 20.11
N GLU A 56 -23.84 -1.26 19.85
CA GLU A 56 -24.36 -2.58 20.22
C GLU A 56 -24.11 -2.94 21.70
N GLY A 57 -23.28 -2.15 22.39
CA GLY A 57 -22.92 -2.38 23.80
C GLY A 57 -21.96 -3.55 24.03
N SER A 58 -21.38 -4.13 22.97
CA SER A 58 -20.40 -5.21 23.05
C SER A 58 -18.98 -4.72 23.38
N MET A 59 -18.77 -3.41 23.37
CA MET A 59 -17.52 -2.74 23.73
C MET A 59 -17.80 -1.44 24.49
N THR A 60 -17.01 -1.13 25.53
CA THR A 60 -17.17 0.16 26.24
C THR A 60 -16.47 1.30 25.48
N PRO A 61 -16.96 2.54 25.60
CA PRO A 61 -16.33 3.70 24.97
C PRO A 61 -14.85 3.88 25.36
N GLU A 62 -14.48 3.58 26.60
CA GLU A 62 -13.09 3.69 27.09
C GLU A 62 -12.19 2.64 26.43
N GLN A 63 -12.72 1.44 26.16
CA GLN A 63 -12.00 0.41 25.41
C GLN A 63 -11.83 0.82 23.94
N GLY A 64 -12.87 1.40 23.32
CA GLY A 64 -12.82 1.93 21.96
C GLY A 64 -11.78 3.05 21.80
N GLU A 65 -11.72 4.00 22.74
CA GLU A 65 -10.72 5.07 22.77
C GLU A 65 -9.28 4.50 22.77
N ARG A 66 -9.03 3.49 23.60
CA ARG A 66 -7.72 2.83 23.70
C ARG A 66 -7.33 2.12 22.40
N LEU A 67 -8.27 1.45 21.73
CA LEU A 67 -8.05 0.79 20.43
C LEU A 67 -7.77 1.79 19.31
N LEU A 68 -8.47 2.93 19.30
CA LEU A 68 -8.21 4.00 18.33
C LEU A 68 -6.84 4.63 18.53
N ARG A 69 -6.40 4.77 19.79
CA ARG A 69 -5.07 5.31 20.13
C ARG A 69 -3.95 4.37 19.71
N SER A 70 -4.07 3.07 19.98
CA SER A 70 -3.04 2.08 19.61
C SER A 70 -2.84 1.92 18.10
N GLY A 71 -3.89 2.14 17.29
CA GLY A 71 -3.81 2.13 15.83
C GLY A 71 -3.04 3.30 15.20
N ASN A 72 -2.67 4.31 15.98
CA ASN A 72 -1.92 5.48 15.51
C ASN A 72 -0.42 5.42 15.81
N ASP A 73 0.02 4.55 16.72
CA ASP A 73 1.41 4.44 17.19
C ASP A 73 2.32 3.58 16.28
N LYS A 74 2.25 3.77 14.96
CA LYS A 74 3.24 3.21 14.04
C LYS A 74 4.09 4.31 13.42
N GLY A 75 4.90 4.92 14.29
CA GLY A 75 6.16 5.54 13.89
C GLY A 75 7.25 4.46 13.83
N GLY A 76 7.92 4.37 12.68
CA GLY A 76 9.28 3.82 12.57
C GLY A 76 9.41 2.33 12.29
N CYS A 77 9.68 2.00 11.03
CA CYS A 77 10.92 1.35 10.57
C CYS A 77 10.64 0.64 9.23
N CYS A 78 11.05 1.29 8.15
CA CYS A 78 11.45 0.75 6.83
C CYS A 78 11.99 1.93 6.02
#